data_AF-A0A942UJB5-F1
#
_entry.id   AF-A0A942UJB5-F1
#
_cell.length_a   1.000
_cell.length_b   1.000
_cell.length_c   1.000
_cell.angle_alpha   90.00
_cell.angle_beta   90.00
_cell.angle_gamma   90.00
#
_symmetry.space_group_name_H-M   'P 1'
#
loop_
_entity.id
_entity.type
_entity.pdbx_description
1 polymer ?
#
loop_
_entity_poly.entity_id
_entity_poly.type
_entity_poly.pdbx_seq_one_letter_code
_entity_poly.pdbx_strand_id
1 'polypeptide(L)'
;MDTLDYDRALYYTHRSEWDNLIVLMVRTKDHMLSKRIERFLHAYQFSRDYTVIERNLYSLLRYLDHANNATAPIHAQHEDPVLSI
;
A
#
# COMPACT_ATOMS: atom_id res chain seq x y z
N MET A 1 4.95 -10.24 -7.95
CA MET A 1 4.56 -9.20 -6.98
C MET A 1 4.30 -9.91 -5.68
N ASP A 2 4.96 -9.49 -4.60
CA ASP A 2 4.70 -10.06 -3.28
C ASP A 2 3.55 -9.27 -2.66
N THR A 3 2.37 -9.87 -2.54
CA THR A 3 1.19 -9.25 -1.89
C THR A 3 1.52 -8.72 -0.50
N LEU A 4 2.48 -9.35 0.17
CA LEU A 4 2.99 -8.93 1.46
C LEU A 4 3.61 -7.53 1.45
N ASP A 5 4.22 -7.08 0.35
CA ASP A 5 4.83 -5.74 0.30
C ASP A 5 3.76 -4.65 0.36
N TYR A 6 2.61 -4.87 -0.29
CA TYR A 6 1.49 -3.92 -0.27
C TYR A 6 0.80 -3.90 1.10
N ASP A 7 0.55 -5.07 1.71
CA ASP A 7 0.01 -5.16 3.06
C ASP A 7 0.92 -4.50 4.11
N ARG A 8 2.23 -4.77 4.03
CA ARG A 8 3.22 -4.11 4.91
C ARG A 8 3.25 -2.61 4.69
N ALA A 9 3.24 -2.15 3.43
CA ALA A 9 3.22 -0.72 3.14
C ALA A 9 1.97 -0.05 3.71
N LEU A 10 0.80 -0.70 3.60
CA LEU A 10 -0.46 -0.20 4.15
C LEU A 10 -0.39 -0.10 5.68
N TYR A 11 0.11 -1.17 6.33
CA TYR A 11 0.30 -1.24 7.77
C TYR A 11 1.25 -0.16 8.30
N TYR A 12 2.42 -0.01 7.68
CA TYR A 12 3.41 1.01 8.07
C TYR A 12 2.87 2.42 7.84
N THR A 13 2.13 2.64 6.75
CA THR A 13 1.53 3.95 6.44
C THR A 13 0.47 4.32 7.48
N HIS A 14 -0.41 3.39 7.88
CA HIS A 14 -1.42 3.65 8.89
C HIS A 14 -0.83 3.95 10.27
N ARG A 15 0.29 3.32 10.63
CA ARG A 15 0.98 3.56 11.91
C ARG A 15 1.98 4.71 11.87
N SER A 16 2.15 5.36 10.72
CA SER A 16 3.19 6.37 10.50
C SER A 16 4.62 5.86 10.80
N GLU A 17 4.88 4.58 10.53
CA GLU A 17 6.20 3.94 10.68
C GLU A 17 7.06 4.20 9.44
N TRP A 18 7.46 5.46 9.25
CA TRP A 18 8.15 5.89 8.03
C TRP A 18 9.51 5.23 7.81
N ASP A 19 10.23 4.89 8.88
CA ASP A 19 11.50 4.16 8.80
C ASP A 19 11.30 2.76 8.18
N ASN A 20 10.24 2.05 8.59
CA ASN A 20 9.90 0.76 8.01
C ASN A 20 9.46 0.89 6.55
N LEU A 21 8.80 2.00 6.21
CA LEU A 21 8.43 2.32 4.83
C LEU A 21 9.67 2.58 3.95
N ILE A 22 10.69 3.27 4.48
CA ILE A 22 12.00 3.46 3.81
C ILE A 22 12.69 2.11 3.58
N VAL A 23 12.75 1.25 4.60
CA VAL A 23 13.35 -0.08 4.47
C VAL A 23 12.61 -0.91 3.41
N LEU A 24 11.28 -0.88 3.42
CA LEU A 24 10.44 -1.57 2.43
C LEU A 24 10.69 -1.05 1.01
N MET A 25 10.77 0.27 0.82
CA MET A 25 11.07 0.93 -0.45
C MET A 25 12.38 0.46 -1.08
N VAL A 26 13.41 0.23 -0.25
CA VAL A 26 14.74 -0.23 -0.70
C VAL A 26 14.73 -1.73 -1.04
N ARG A 27 13.91 -2.53 -0.33
CA ARG A 27 13.92 -4.00 -0.44
C ARG A 27 12.95 -4.54 -1.48
N THR A 28 11.86 -3.84 -1.75
CA THR A 28 10.86 -4.29 -2.71
C THR A 28 11.45 -4.31 -4.13
N LYS A 29 11.08 -5.33 -4.91
CA LYS A 29 11.42 -5.41 -6.34
C LYS A 29 10.43 -4.63 -7.21
N ASP A 30 9.35 -4.12 -6.62
CA ASP A 30 8.35 -3.35 -7.34
C ASP A 30 8.77 -1.88 -7.45
N HIS A 31 9.21 -1.50 -8.64
CA HIS A 31 9.65 -0.13 -8.93
C HIS A 31 8.53 0.90 -8.77
N MET A 32 7.26 0.53 -9.03
CA MET A 32 6.13 1.44 -8.91
C MET A 32 5.81 1.72 -7.45
N LEU A 33 5.77 0.67 -6.62
CA LEU A 33 5.60 0.79 -5.17
C LEU A 33 6.74 1.63 -4.56
N SER A 34 7.99 1.29 -4.89
CA SER A 34 9.18 2.01 -4.42
C SER A 34 9.09 3.50 -4.75
N LYS A 35 8.78 3.86 -6.00
CA LYS A 35 8.65 5.26 -6.44
C LYS A 35 7.52 6.03 -5.76
N ARG A 36 6.40 5.37 -5.45
CA ARG A 36 5.28 6.00 -4.75
C ARG A 36 5.60 6.25 -3.28
N ILE A 37 6.28 5.31 -2.62
CA ILE A 37 6.79 5.50 -1.26
C ILE A 37 7.80 6.66 -1.23
N GLU A 38 8.77 6.67 -2.15
CA GLU A 38 9.78 7.73 -2.28
C GLU A 38 9.13 9.12 -2.40
N ARG A 39 8.14 9.26 -3.28
CA ARG A 39 7.45 10.53 -3.51
C ARG A 39 6.71 11.01 -2.25
N PHE A 40 6.05 10.10 -1.55
CA PHE A 40 5.38 10.43 -0.29
C PHE A 40 6.38 10.87 0.78
N LEU A 41 7.46 10.10 1.00
CA LEU A 41 8.47 10.42 2.00
C LEU A 41 9.18 11.75 1.70
N HIS A 42 9.47 12.01 0.43
CA HIS A 42 10.04 13.30 0.00
C HIS A 42 9.07 14.45 0.27
N ALA A 43 7.77 14.28 -0.05
CA ALA A 43 6.78 15.30 0.26
C ALA A 43 6.70 15.55 1.78
N TYR A 44 6.67 14.49 2.58
CA TYR A 44 6.62 14.57 4.05
C TYR A 44 7.82 15.30 4.65
N GLN A 45 9.03 15.02 4.16
CA GLN A 45 10.28 15.60 4.70
C GLN A 45 10.52 17.05 4.27
N PHE A 46 10.13 17.41 3.04
CA PHE A 46 10.57 18.67 2.41
C PHE A 46 9.44 19.66 2.12
N SER A 47 8.17 19.23 2.08
CA SER A 47 7.06 20.15 1.78
C SER A 47 6.67 20.93 3.03
N ARG A 48 6.50 22.25 2.88
CA ARG A 48 5.86 23.11 3.90
C ARG A 48 4.35 23.21 3.73
N ASP A 49 3.83 22.73 2.60
CA ASP A 49 2.41 22.71 2.28
C ASP A 49 1.80 21.36 2.69
N TYR A 50 0.93 21.40 3.69
CA TYR A 50 0.25 20.21 4.20
C TYR A 50 -0.62 19.54 3.14
N THR A 51 -1.22 20.31 2.23
CA THR A 51 -2.08 19.76 1.17
C THR A 51 -1.29 18.89 0.19
N VAL A 52 -0.01 19.19 -0.01
CA VAL A 52 0.89 18.39 -0.84
C VAL A 52 1.21 17.07 -0.15
N ILE A 53 1.48 17.09 1.16
CA ILE A 53 1.74 15.88 1.95
C ILE A 53 0.51 14.97 1.92
N GLU A 54 -0.66 15.53 2.24
CA GLU A 54 -1.95 14.84 2.26
C GLU A 54 -2.29 14.21 0.91
N ARG A 55 -2.11 14.95 -0.19
CA ARG A 55 -2.35 14.43 -1.54
C ARG A 55 -1.45 13.25 -1.89
N ASN A 56 -0.18 13.30 -1.49
CA ASN A 56 0.76 12.20 -1.73
C ASN A 56 0.44 10.99 -0.85
N LEU A 57 0.04 11.20 0.39
CA LEU A 57 -0.43 10.15 1.29
C LEU A 57 -1.65 9.43 0.72
N TYR A 58 -2.69 10.18 0.31
CA TYR A 58 -3.88 9.58 -0.31
C TYR A 58 -3.57 8.89 -1.63
N SER A 59 -2.63 9.42 -2.43
CA SER A 59 -2.20 8.77 -3.67
C SER A 59 -1.50 7.44 -3.41
N LEU A 60 -0.69 7.35 -2.35
CA LEU A 60 -0.04 6.12 -1.92
C LEU A 60 -1.08 5.11 -1.40
N LEU A 61 -1.94 5.52 -0.46
CA LEU A 61 -2.97 4.65 0.12
C LEU A 61 -3.90 4.07 -0.95
N ARG A 62 -4.39 4.89 -1.88
CA ARG A 62 -5.26 4.43 -2.97
C ARG A 62 -4.56 3.41 -3.87
N TYR A 63 -3.27 3.59 -4.11
CA TYR A 63 -2.50 2.63 -4.90
C TYR A 63 -2.32 1.31 -4.15
N LEU A 64 -1.98 1.35 -2.87
CA LEU A 64 -1.82 0.17 -2.03
C LEU A 64 -3.12 -0.64 -1.96
N ASP A 65 -4.24 0.03 -1.71
CA ASP A 65 -5.56 -0.60 -1.68
C ASP A 65 -5.91 -1.25 -3.02
N HIS A 66 -5.73 -0.52 -4.13
CA HIS A 66 -5.99 -1.07 -5.45
C HIS A 66 -5.08 -2.26 -5.80
N ALA A 67 -3.79 -2.18 -5.48
CA ALA A 67 -2.83 -3.25 -5.74
C ALA A 67 -3.13 -4.50 -4.90
N ASN A 68 -3.53 -4.34 -3.64
CA ASN A 68 -3.99 -5.42 -2.78
C ASN A 68 -5.23 -6.10 -3.33
N ASN A 69 -6.26 -5.33 -3.70
CA ASN A 69 -7.49 -5.85 -4.27
C ASN A 69 -7.27 -6.51 -5.65
N ALA A 70 -6.36 -5.99 -6.47
CA ALA A 70 -6.03 -6.55 -7.78
C ALA A 70 -5.23 -7.86 -7.69
N THR A 71 -4.50 -8.08 -6.59
CA THR A 71 -3.67 -9.27 -6.41
C THR A 71 -4.41 -10.37 -5.64
N ALA A 72 -5.56 -10.09 -5.02
CA ALA A 72 -6.45 -11.10 -4.46
C ALA A 72 -7.12 -11.91 -5.60
N PRO A 73 -6.73 -13.16 -5.86
CA PRO A 73 -7.47 -14.01 -6.79
C PRO A 73 -8.65 -14.61 -6.01
N ILE A 74 -9.87 -14.41 -6.52
CA ILE A 74 -10.99 -15.39 -6.59
C ILE A 74 -10.94 -16.56 -5.55
N HIS A 75 -10.88 -16.27 -4.26
CA HIS A 75 -11.05 -17.26 -3.18
C HIS A 75 -12.21 -16.88 -2.24
N ALA A 76 -13.13 -16.03 -2.72
CA ALA A 76 -14.36 -15.68 -2.00
C ALA A 76 -15.62 -15.88 -2.87
N GLN A 77 -15.53 -16.71 -3.92
CA GLN A 77 -16.67 -17.13 -4.72
C GLN A 77 -16.55 -18.63 -5.06
N HIS A 78 -16.54 -19.49 -4.05
CA HIS A 78 -17.10 -20.83 -4.22
C HIS A 78 -18.22 -20.98 -3.19
N GLU A 79 -19.41 -21.14 -3.74
CA GLU A 79 -20.67 -21.30 -3.08
C GLU A 79 -20.62 -22.51 -2.13
N ASP A 80 -21.12 -22.36 -0.90
CA ASP A 80 -21.67 -23.49 -0.16
C ASP A 80 -23.12 -23.67 -0.62
N PRO A 81 -23.46 -24.69 -1.44
CA PRO A 81 -24.84 -25.04 -1.67
C PRO A 81 -25.42 -25.65 -0.40
N VAL A 82 -26.35 -24.93 0.20
CA VAL A 82 -27.52 -25.41 0.97
C VAL A 82 -27.44 -26.90 1.37
N LEU A 83 -27.00 -27.18 2.60
CA LEU A 83 -27.34 -28.45 3.24
C LEU A 83 -28.75 -28.31 3.83
N SER A 84 -29.75 -28.54 2.97
CA SER A 84 -31.08 -28.96 3.39
C SER A 84 -31.00 -30.45 3.75
N ILE A 85 -30.95 -30.77 5.04
CA ILE A 85 -31.45 -32.03 5.60
C ILE A 85 -32.20 -31.69 6.88
#